data_AF-A0A4S0JQ41-F1
#
_entry.id   AF-A0A4S0JQ41-F1
#
_cell.length_a   1.000
_cell.length_b   1.000
_cell.length_c   1.000
_cell.angle_alpha   90.00
_cell.angle_beta   90.00
_cell.angle_gamma   90.00
#
_symmetry.space_group_name_H-M   'P 1'
#
loop_
_entity.id
_entity.type
_entity.pdbx_description
1 polymer ?
#
loop_
_entity_poly.entity_id
_entity_poly.type
_entity_poly.pdbx_seq_one_letter_code
_entity_poly.pdbx_strand_id
1 'polypeptide(L)'
;CCGVFTHRHARPDGLRELARVTRPNGFVIASTRKSYAEATSFENAVRRLQDAGLLMPALCLSDARYYEENAHYWAFQVLDKARATGERL
;
A
#
# COMPACT_ATOMS: atom_id res chain seq x y z
N CYS A 1 -1.14 4.26 9.70
CA CYS A 1 0.18 4.79 9.27
C CYS A 1 -0.03 5.63 8.00
N CYS A 2 0.73 6.71 7.78
CA CYS A 2 0.64 7.50 6.54
C CYS A 2 2.03 7.80 5.97
N GLY A 3 2.14 7.93 4.64
CA GLY A 3 3.42 8.21 4.01
C GLY A 3 3.32 8.54 2.52
N VAL A 4 4.46 8.89 1.95
CA VAL A 4 4.60 9.28 0.54
C VAL A 4 5.66 8.38 -0.09
N PHE A 5 5.32 7.72 -1.19
CA PHE A 5 6.27 6.93 -1.99
C PHE A 5 6.65 7.72 -3.24
N THR A 6 7.91 8.15 -3.30
CA THR A 6 8.46 8.93 -4.40
C THR A 6 9.91 8.53 -4.67
N HIS A 7 10.46 9.00 -5.79
CA HIS A 7 11.87 8.77 -6.14
C HIS A 7 12.81 9.12 -4.99
N ARG A 8 13.83 8.26 -4.78
CA ARG A 8 14.90 8.36 -3.76
C ARG A 8 14.48 8.16 -2.29
N HIS A 9 13.20 8.10 -1.95
CA HIS A 9 12.76 8.08 -0.54
C HIS A 9 12.33 6.70 -0.04
N ALA A 10 11.39 6.05 -0.72
CA ALA A 10 10.88 4.74 -0.31
C ALA A 10 10.60 3.90 -1.56
N ARG A 11 11.07 2.65 -1.59
CA ARG A 11 10.72 1.66 -2.63
C ARG A 11 9.34 1.05 -2.35
N PRO A 12 8.66 0.45 -3.35
CA PRO A 12 7.36 -0.19 -3.12
C PRO A 12 7.40 -1.26 -2.01
N ASP A 13 8.53 -1.96 -1.84
CA ASP A 13 8.75 -2.93 -0.78
C ASP A 13 8.56 -2.36 0.64
N GLY A 14 8.75 -1.06 0.83
CA GLY A 14 8.52 -0.39 2.11
C GLY A 14 7.07 -0.51 2.59
N LEU A 15 6.10 -0.70 1.68
CA LEU A 15 4.70 -0.92 2.03
C LEU A 15 4.50 -2.16 2.91
N ARG A 16 5.34 -3.19 2.74
CA ARG A 16 5.33 -4.38 3.60
C ARG A 16 5.65 -4.04 5.05
N GLU A 17 6.64 -3.18 5.28
CA GLU A 17 7.03 -2.76 6.63
C GLU A 17 5.96 -1.88 7.27
N LEU A 18 5.35 -0.97 6.49
CA LEU A 18 4.22 -0.17 6.97
C LEU A 18 3.03 -1.05 7.38
N ALA A 19 2.75 -2.10 6.61
CA ALA A 19 1.73 -3.09 6.97
C ALA A 19 2.10 -3.86 8.25
N ARG A 20 3.36 -4.29 8.40
CA ARG A 20 3.84 -5.03 9.58
C ARG A 20 3.68 -4.26 10.88
N VAL A 21 3.94 -2.96 10.89
CA VAL A 21 3.86 -2.11 12.09
C VAL A 21 2.46 -1.53 12.33
N THR A 22 1.55 -1.71 11.38
CA THR A 22 0.17 -1.26 11.51
C THR A 22 -0.65 -2.35 12.18
N ARG A 23 -1.47 -1.97 13.18
CA ARG A 23 -2.34 -2.90 13.89
C ARG A 23 -3.26 -3.68 12.92
N PRO A 24 -3.66 -4.92 13.25
CA PRO A 24 -4.68 -5.65 12.49
C PRO A 24 -5.94 -4.82 12.27
N ASN A 25 -6.52 -4.91 11.06
CA ASN A 25 -7.67 -4.12 10.61
C ASN A 25 -7.44 -2.58 10.59
N GLY A 26 -6.20 -2.14 10.85
CA GLY A 26 -5.80 -0.74 10.71
C GLY A 26 -5.53 -0.36 9.25
N PHE A 27 -5.27 0.92 9.03
CA PHE A 27 -5.04 1.45 7.68
C PHE A 27 -3.62 2.00 7.48
N VAL A 28 -3.09 1.77 6.29
CA VAL A 28 -1.94 2.48 5.73
C VAL A 28 -2.47 3.40 4.63
N ILE A 29 -2.25 4.71 4.76
CA ILE A 29 -2.62 5.70 3.75
C ILE A 29 -1.34 6.14 3.03
N ALA A 30 -1.33 6.10 1.70
CA ALA A 30 -0.14 6.45 0.94
C ALA A 30 -0.49 7.27 -0.29
N SER A 31 0.38 8.22 -0.66
CA SER A 31 0.36 8.84 -1.98
C SER A 31 1.56 8.40 -2.80
N THR A 32 1.36 8.12 -4.09
CA THR A 32 2.42 7.77 -5.03
C THR A 32 2.31 8.67 -6.26
N ARG A 33 3.37 9.43 -6.60
CA ARG A 33 3.45 10.13 -7.89
C ARG A 33 3.19 9.14 -9.02
N LYS A 34 2.42 9.53 -10.04
CA LYS A 34 2.05 8.63 -11.15
C LYS A 34 3.28 8.10 -11.88
N SER A 35 4.20 8.99 -12.22
CA SER A 35 5.48 8.63 -12.86
C SER A 35 6.29 7.61 -12.04
N TYR A 36 6.33 7.79 -10.73
CA TYR A 36 7.00 6.87 -9.81
C TYR A 36 6.28 5.52 -9.73
N ALA A 37 4.94 5.51 -9.65
CA ALA A 37 4.14 4.29 -9.58
C ALA A 37 4.35 3.42 -10.84
N GLU A 38 4.30 4.05 -12.02
CA GLU A 38 4.56 3.40 -13.31
C GLU A 38 6.01 2.87 -13.40
N ALA A 39 6.99 3.72 -13.10
CA ALA A 39 8.41 3.36 -13.19
C ALA A 39 8.82 2.23 -12.22
N THR A 40 8.12 2.09 -11.09
CA THR A 40 8.41 1.07 -10.07
C THR A 40 7.45 -0.11 -10.08
N SER A 41 6.44 -0.10 -10.97
CA SER A 41 5.35 -1.07 -10.96
C SER A 41 4.70 -1.21 -9.58
N PHE A 42 4.37 -0.09 -8.95
CA PHE A 42 3.87 -0.04 -7.57
C PHE A 42 2.62 -0.92 -7.38
N GLU A 43 1.72 -0.94 -8.35
CA GLU A 43 0.52 -1.78 -8.38
C GLU A 43 0.87 -3.28 -8.33
N ASN A 44 1.95 -3.71 -8.96
CA ASN A 44 2.40 -5.10 -8.87
C ASN A 44 2.93 -5.44 -7.47
N ALA A 45 3.58 -4.49 -6.79
CA ALA A 45 3.97 -4.68 -5.39
C ALA A 45 2.74 -4.78 -4.47
N VAL A 46 1.73 -3.94 -4.70
CA VAL A 46 0.43 -4.02 -4.00
C VAL A 46 -0.20 -5.40 -4.20
N ARG A 47 -0.31 -5.87 -5.46
CA ARG A 47 -0.86 -7.21 -5.78
C ARG A 47 -0.14 -8.34 -5.04
N ARG A 48 1.20 -8.34 -5.01
CA ARG A 48 1.98 -9.34 -4.26
C ARG A 48 1.64 -9.36 -2.77
N LEU A 49 1.35 -8.20 -2.17
CA LEU A 49 0.97 -8.11 -0.75
C LEU A 49 -0.50 -8.51 -0.51
N GLN A 50 -1.38 -8.31 -1.49
CA GLN A 50 -2.74 -8.86 -1.49
C GLN A 50 -2.71 -10.38 -1.56
N ASP A 51 -1.95 -10.95 -2.49
CA ASP A 51 -1.80 -12.39 -2.66
C ASP A 51 -1.18 -13.05 -1.41
N ALA A 52 -0.29 -12.34 -0.72
CA ALA A 52 0.28 -12.76 0.56
C ALA A 52 -0.66 -12.56 1.76
N GLY A 53 -1.87 -12.04 1.57
CA GLY A 53 -2.84 -11.81 2.64
C GLY A 53 -2.39 -10.79 3.68
N LEU A 54 -1.54 -9.83 3.31
CA LEU A 54 -1.00 -8.84 4.26
C LEU A 54 -1.82 -7.55 4.31
N LEU A 55 -2.33 -7.11 3.17
CA LEU A 55 -3.15 -5.90 3.05
C LEU A 55 -4.06 -5.98 1.85
N MET A 56 -5.10 -5.15 1.83
CA MET A 56 -6.01 -4.95 0.69
C MET A 56 -6.20 -3.46 0.41
N PRO A 57 -6.27 -3.00 -0.85
CA PRO A 57 -6.73 -1.66 -1.18
C PRO A 57 -8.20 -1.53 -0.74
N ALA A 58 -8.46 -0.63 0.20
CA ALA A 58 -9.80 -0.21 0.59
C ALA A 58 -10.30 0.97 -0.26
N LEU A 59 -9.37 1.82 -0.71
CA LEU A 59 -9.64 2.92 -1.62
C LEU A 59 -8.40 3.18 -2.50
N CYS A 60 -8.63 3.52 -3.76
CA CYS A 60 -7.64 4.17 -4.60
C CYS A 60 -8.29 5.31 -5.37
N LEU A 61 -7.85 6.54 -5.12
CA LEU A 61 -8.11 7.68 -5.98
C LEU A 61 -6.94 7.79 -6.95
N SER A 62 -7.15 7.31 -8.17
CA SER A 62 -6.11 7.27 -9.20
C SER A 62 -6.03 8.57 -10.01
N ASP A 63 -4.82 8.89 -10.46
CA ASP A 63 -4.53 9.98 -11.41
C ASP A 63 -5.08 11.35 -10.98
N ALA A 64 -5.05 11.62 -9.68
CA ALA A 64 -5.54 12.85 -9.09
C ALA A 64 -4.43 13.90 -8.94
N ARG A 65 -4.82 15.18 -8.89
CA ARG A 65 -3.89 16.31 -8.78
C ARG A 65 -2.98 16.17 -7.54
N TYR A 66 -1.67 16.31 -7.74
CA TYR A 66 -0.68 16.15 -6.66
C TYR A 66 0.30 17.33 -6.54
N TYR A 67 0.70 17.95 -7.65
CA TYR A 67 1.29 19.30 -7.72
C TYR A 67 1.55 19.63 -9.21
N GLU A 68 2.79 19.45 -9.67
CA GLU A 68 3.26 19.50 -11.08
C GLU A 68 2.94 18.22 -11.87
N GLU A 69 2.55 17.15 -11.18
CA GLU A 69 2.07 15.92 -11.80
C GLU A 69 0.86 15.36 -11.02
N ASN A 70 0.29 14.27 -11.53
CA ASN A 70 -0.76 13.51 -10.86
C ASN A 70 -0.18 12.43 -9.93
N ALA A 71 -0.99 11.96 -9.00
CA ALA A 71 -0.67 10.87 -8.08
C ALA A 71 -1.86 9.93 -7.89
N HIS A 72 -1.54 8.75 -7.38
CA HIS A 72 -2.52 7.85 -6.80
C HIS A 72 -2.51 8.03 -5.29
N TYR A 73 -3.70 8.14 -4.70
CA TYR A 73 -3.89 8.16 -3.25
C TYR A 73 -4.57 6.86 -2.83
N TRP A 74 -3.92 6.14 -1.94
CA TRP A 74 -4.30 4.81 -1.51
C TRP A 74 -4.73 4.82 -0.05
N ALA A 75 -5.76 4.07 0.26
CA ALA A 75 -5.99 3.54 1.59
C ALA A 75 -5.90 2.02 1.51
N PHE A 76 -4.97 1.43 2.26
CA PHE A 76 -4.82 -0.02 2.40
C PHE A 76 -5.30 -0.44 3.78
N GLN A 77 -6.19 -1.42 3.86
CA GLN A 77 -6.53 -2.09 5.09
C GLN A 77 -5.54 -3.23 5.35
N VAL A 78 -4.92 -3.25 6.52
CA VAL A 78 -4.03 -4.34 6.96
C VAL A 78 -4.89 -5.49 7.45
N LEU A 79 -4.63 -6.68 6.91
CA LEU A 79 -5.41 -7.86 7.24
C LEU A 79 -4.94 -8.47 8.56
N ASP A 80 -5.90 -9.04 9.29
CA ASP A 80 -5.60 -9.81 10.49
C ASP A 80 -4.98 -11.16 10.10
N LYS A 81 -3.80 -11.46 10.65
CA LYS A 81 -3.09 -12.72 10.43
C LYS A 81 -3.86 -13.93 10.93
N ALA A 82 -4.83 -13.76 11.84
CA ALA A 82 -5.69 -14.83 12.33
C ALA A 82 -6.58 -15.47 11.23
N ARG A 83 -6.75 -14.83 10.06
CA ARG A 83 -7.45 -15.44 8.90
C ARG A 83 -6.53 -16.18 7.93
N ALA A 84 -5.20 -16.00 8.03
CA ALA A 84 -4.24 -16.58 7.09
C ALA A 84 -3.76 -17.99 7.51
N THR A 85 -3.93 -18.34 8.78
CA THR A 85 -3.63 -19.67 9.31
C THR A 85 -4.92 -20.16 9.95
N GLY A 86 -5.59 -21.13 9.34
CA GLY A 86 -6.88 -21.66 9.78
C GLY A 86 -6.82 -22.43 11.10
N GLU A 87 -6.28 -21.84 12.16
CA GLU A 87 -6.37 -22.37 13.52
C GLU A 87 -7.60 -21.74 14.18
N ARG A 88 -8.72 -22.47 14.09
CA ARG A 88 -9.87 -22.28 14.97
C ARG A 88 -9.44 -22.65 16.39
N LEU A 89 -9.69 -21.75 17.34
CA LEU A 89 -9.85 -22.10 18.75
C LEU A 89 -11.01 -23.09 18.94
#